data_AF-A0AA94M1H3-F1
#
_entry.id   AF-A0AA94M1H3-F1
#
_cell.length_a   1.000
_cell.length_b   1.000
_cell.length_c   1.000
_cell.angle_alpha   90.00
_cell.angle_beta   90.00
_cell.angle_gamma   90.00
#
_symmetry.space_group_name_H-M   'P 1'
#
loop_
_entity.id
_entity.type
_entity.pdbx_description
1 polymer ?
#
loop_
_entity_poly.entity_id
_entity_poly.type
_entity_poly.pdbx_seq_one_letter_code
_entity_poly.pdbx_strand_id
1 'polypeptide(L)'
;MEAVVYSNFRNNLKNYMKKVNDEYEPLMVVNKNPDENIVVLSKENWDSIQETIRLMNNDYLSDKVLSGMEQVKQKKVIQRPLLEVKDV
;
A
#
# COMPACT_ATOMS: atom_id res chain seq x y z
N MET A 1 -8.33 7.78 -7.51
CA MET A 1 -8.85 8.45 -6.29
C MET A 1 -10.19 9.13 -6.56
N GLU A 2 -11.26 8.51 -6.10
CA GLU A 2 -12.62 9.07 -6.11
C GLU A 2 -12.80 10.04 -4.92
N ALA A 3 -13.67 11.03 -5.07
CA ALA A 3 -14.02 11.96 -4.00
C ALA A 3 -15.53 11.93 -3.72
N VAL A 4 -15.91 11.80 -2.45
CA VAL A 4 -17.31 11.76 -2.02
C VAL A 4 -17.54 12.78 -0.90
N VAL A 5 -18.68 13.46 -0.94
CA VAL A 5 -19.06 14.38 0.14
C VAL A 5 -19.37 13.61 1.43
N TYR A 6 -18.97 14.16 2.57
CA TYR A 6 -19.11 13.58 3.91
C TYR A 6 -20.50 12.98 4.19
N SER A 7 -21.57 13.70 3.82
CA SER A 7 -22.94 13.23 4.07
C SER A 7 -23.25 11.93 3.31
N ASN A 8 -22.77 11.81 2.07
CA ASN A 8 -22.95 10.60 1.28
C ASN A 8 -22.09 9.44 1.81
N PHE A 9 -20.84 9.75 2.18
CA PHE A 9 -19.94 8.77 2.80
C PHE A 9 -20.53 8.18 4.07
N ARG A 10 -21.03 9.03 4.98
CA ARG A 10 -21.66 8.60 6.24
C ARG A 10 -22.89 7.73 5.98
N ASN A 11 -23.76 8.12 5.05
CA ASN A 11 -24.98 7.38 4.75
C ASN A 11 -24.72 6.01 4.12
N ASN A 12 -23.59 5.85 3.40
CA ASN A 12 -23.23 4.63 2.67
C ASN A 12 -21.94 3.99 3.18
N LEU A 13 -21.61 4.18 4.47
CA LEU A 13 -20.31 3.86 5.05
C LEU A 13 -19.86 2.42 4.79
N LYS A 14 -20.76 1.44 4.98
CA LYS A 14 -20.47 0.01 4.77
C LYS A 14 -20.06 -0.29 3.33
N ASN A 15 -20.74 0.32 2.36
CA ASN A 15 -20.48 0.10 0.93
C ASN A 15 -19.13 0.70 0.54
N TYR A 16 -18.82 1.90 1.04
CA TYR A 16 -17.52 2.52 0.81
C TYR A 16 -16.37 1.76 1.48
N MET A 17 -16.54 1.28 2.71
CA MET A 17 -15.52 0.44 3.36
C MET A 17 -15.25 -0.85 2.57
N LYS A 18 -16.31 -1.51 2.08
CA LYS A 18 -16.16 -2.69 1.22
C LYS A 18 -15.45 -2.33 -0.08
N LYS A 19 -15.87 -1.26 -0.76
CA LYS A 19 -15.27 -0.78 -2.01
C LYS A 19 -13.77 -0.51 -1.86
N VAL A 20 -13.37 0.22 -0.82
CA VAL A 20 -11.96 0.56 -0.57
C VAL A 20 -11.11 -0.70 -0.29
N ASN A 21 -11.67 -1.71 0.38
CA ASN A 21 -10.99 -2.99 0.58
C ASN A 21 -10.91 -3.83 -0.71
N ASP A 22 -11.98 -3.88 -1.51
CA ASP A 22 -12.05 -4.73 -2.70
C ASP A 22 -11.29 -4.14 -3.89
N GLU A 23 -11.33 -2.81 -4.07
CA GLU A 23 -10.70 -2.13 -5.20
C GLU A 23 -9.26 -1.69 -4.93
N TYR A 24 -8.80 -1.72 -3.67
CA TYR A 24 -7.48 -1.25 -3.26
C TYR A 24 -7.18 0.21 -3.68
N GLU A 25 -8.22 1.03 -3.89
CA GLU A 25 -8.11 2.43 -4.30
C GLU A 25 -8.45 3.38 -3.14
N PRO A 26 -7.66 4.46 -2.95
CA PRO A 26 -7.98 5.49 -1.95
C PRO A 26 -9.28 6.24 -2.27
N LEU A 27 -10.05 6.54 -1.23
CA LEU A 27 -11.26 7.36 -1.30
C LEU A 27 -11.05 8.66 -0.52
N MET A 28 -11.25 9.81 -1.17
CA MET A 28 -11.26 11.11 -0.50
C MET A 28 -12.66 11.44 0.00
N VAL A 29 -12.79 11.80 1.28
CA VAL A 29 -14.05 12.28 1.86
C VAL A 29 -13.95 13.79 2.03
N VAL A 30 -14.80 14.50 1.29
CA VAL A 30 -14.81 15.96 1.21
C VAL A 30 -15.79 16.53 2.24
N ASN A 31 -15.29 17.41 3.09
CA ASN A 31 -16.05 18.14 4.10
C ASN A 31 -16.43 19.55 3.61
N LYS A 32 -17.28 20.24 4.38
CA LYS A 32 -17.61 21.65 4.09
C LYS A 32 -16.37 22.54 4.24
N ASN A 33 -15.57 22.27 5.26
CA ASN A 33 -14.25 22.84 5.41
C ASN A 33 -13.23 21.93 4.70
N PRO A 34 -12.53 22.39 3.65
CA PRO A 34 -11.54 21.58 2.94
C PRO A 34 -10.39 21.08 3.82
N ASP A 35 -10.05 21.79 4.90
CA ASP A 35 -8.98 21.40 5.83
C ASP A 35 -9.35 20.16 6.68
N GLU A 36 -10.63 19.79 6.69
CA GLU A 36 -11.14 18.61 7.39
C GLU A 36 -11.28 17.40 6.45
N ASN A 37 -10.87 17.51 5.19
CA ASN A 37 -10.92 16.38 4.26
C ASN A 37 -10.06 15.22 4.77
N ILE A 38 -10.57 14.00 4.63
CA ILE A 38 -9.83 12.79 4.99
C ILE A 38 -9.63 11.89 3.78
N VAL A 39 -8.61 11.05 3.82
CA VAL A 39 -8.41 9.95 2.88
C VAL A 39 -8.66 8.65 3.62
N VAL A 40 -9.49 7.80 3.04
CA VAL A 40 -9.81 6.46 3.53
C VAL A 40 -9.03 5.45 2.70
N LEU A 41 -8.34 4.55 3.40
CA LEU A 41 -7.52 3.48 2.83
C LEU A 41 -7.93 2.15 3.45
N SER A 42 -7.73 1.05 2.72
CA SER A 42 -7.77 -0.27 3.32
C SER A 42 -6.60 -0.41 4.30
N LYS A 43 -6.78 -1.25 5.32
CA LYS A 43 -5.69 -1.54 6.27
C LYS A 43 -4.45 -2.06 5.53
N GLU A 44 -4.66 -2.98 4.59
CA GLU A 44 -3.58 -3.58 3.82
C GLU A 44 -2.79 -2.55 3.01
N ASN A 45 -3.47 -1.60 2.35
CA ASN A 45 -2.79 -0.51 1.66
C ASN A 45 -2.01 0.39 2.61
N TRP A 46 -2.59 0.73 3.77
CA TRP A 46 -1.89 1.52 4.77
C TRP A 46 -0.61 0.81 5.24
N ASP A 47 -0.70 -0.48 5.60
CA ASP A 47 0.44 -1.27 6.06
C ASP A 47 1.51 -1.38 4.95
N SER A 48 1.12 -1.59 3.69
CA SER A 48 2.04 -1.64 2.55
C SER A 48 2.77 -0.31 2.32
N ILE A 49 2.08 0.82 2.45
CA ILE A 49 2.68 2.16 2.35
C ILE A 49 3.66 2.38 3.50
N GLN A 50 3.27 2.04 4.73
CA GLN A 50 4.15 2.19 5.90
C GLN A 50 5.42 1.35 5.78
N GLU A 51 5.32 0.11 5.30
CA GLU A 51 6.51 -0.73 5.07
C GLU A 51 7.39 -0.16 3.97
N THR A 52 6.80 0.35 2.88
CA THR A 52 7.56 1.02 1.81
C THR A 52 8.32 2.23 2.35
N ILE A 53 7.66 3.10 3.12
CA ILE A 53 8.29 4.26 3.77
C ILE A 53 9.42 3.82 4.70
N ARG A 54 9.20 2.76 5.49
CA ARG A 54 10.21 2.21 6.40
C ARG A 54 11.44 1.70 5.65
N LEU A 55 11.26 0.98 4.55
CA LEU A 55 12.36 0.50 3.70
C LEU A 55 13.11 1.66 3.05
N MET A 56 12.39 2.66 2.55
CA MET A 56 12.98 3.84 1.90
C MET A 56 13.76 4.73 2.87
N ASN A 57 13.35 4.81 4.14
CA ASN A 57 14.07 5.56 5.18
C ASN A 57 15.36 4.87 5.65
N ASN A 58 15.67 3.68 5.13
CA ASN A 58 16.92 2.98 5.40
C ASN A 58 17.72 2.89 4.10
N ASP A 59 18.73 3.76 3.95
CA ASP A 59 19.53 3.87 2.73
C ASP A 59 20.09 2.52 2.26
N TYR A 60 20.64 1.73 3.17
CA TYR A 60 21.17 0.40 2.83
C TYR A 60 20.10 -0.55 2.28
N LEU A 61 18.93 -0.62 2.93
CA LEU A 61 17.85 -1.50 2.48
C LEU A 61 17.24 -0.99 1.17
N SER A 62 17.03 0.32 1.05
CA SER A 62 16.51 0.98 -0.14
C SER A 62 17.42 0.68 -1.35
N ASP A 63 18.72 0.94 -1.23
CA ASP A 63 19.71 0.67 -2.29
C ASP A 63 19.77 -0.81 -2.66
N LYS A 64 19.70 -1.69 -1.67
CA LYS A 64 19.70 -3.14 -1.87
C LYS A 64 18.47 -3.62 -2.64
N VAL A 65 17.28 -3.11 -2.30
CA VAL A 65 16.04 -3.45 -3.00
C VAL A 65 16.07 -2.92 -4.43
N LEU A 66 16.45 -1.65 -4.63
CA LEU A 66 16.52 -1.02 -5.95
C LEU A 66 17.52 -1.72 -6.87
N SER A 67 18.72 -2.02 -6.36
CA SER A 67 19.73 -2.77 -7.13
C SER A 67 19.29 -4.20 -7.44
N GLY A 68 18.59 -4.87 -6.51
CA GLY A 68 17.98 -6.18 -6.74
C GLY A 68 16.92 -6.15 -7.84
N MET A 69 16.03 -5.16 -7.83
CA MET A 69 15.02 -4.97 -8.87
C MET A 69 15.66 -4.74 -10.25
N GLU A 70 16.75 -3.98 -10.32
CA GLU A 70 17.48 -3.76 -11.58
C GLU A 70 18.15 -5.03 -12.10
N GLN A 71 18.74 -5.84 -11.22
CA GLN A 71 19.29 -7.15 -11.59
C GLN A 71 18.21 -8.07 -12.17
N VAL A 72 17.01 -8.09 -11.58
CA VAL A 72 15.86 -8.86 -12.09
C VAL A 72 15.43 -8.37 -13.47
N LYS A 73 15.29 -7.05 -13.67
CA LYS A 73 14.94 -6.45 -14.98
C LYS A 73 15.97 -6.81 -16.07
N GLN A 74 17.25 -6.82 -15.71
CA GLN A 74 18.34 -7.21 -16.60
C GLN A 74 18.51 -8.73 -16.76
N LYS A 75 17.63 -9.55 -16.16
CA LYS A 75 17.71 -11.02 -16.12
C LYS A 75 19.02 -11.56 -15.52
N LYS A 76 19.71 -10.76 -14.69
CA LYS A 76 20.91 -11.14 -13.94
C LYS A 76 20.52 -11.84 -12.65
N VAL A 77 19.73 -12.91 -12.76
CA VAL A 77 19.21 -13.68 -11.62
C VAL A 77 19.74 -15.11 -11.66
N ILE A 78 19.99 -15.68 -10.48
CA ILE A 78 20.40 -17.08 -10.33
C ILE A 78 19.26 -17.84 -9.69
N GLN A 79 18.66 -18.78 -10.41
CA GLN A 79 17.67 -19.68 -9.83
C GLN A 79 18.37 -20.66 -8.90
N ARG A 80 17.86 -20.81 -7.68
CA ARG A 80 18.35 -21.77 -6.70
C ARG A 80 17.17 -22.58 -6.16
N PRO A 81 17.35 -23.88 -5.85
CA PRO A 81 16.33 -24.64 -5.17
C PRO A 81 16.10 -24.06 -3.76
N LEU A 82 14.88 -24.20 -3.24
CA LEU A 82 14.58 -23.88 -1.85
C LEU A 82 15.40 -24.81 -0.95
N LEU A 83 16.07 -24.23 0.05
CA LEU A 83 16.73 -25.01 1.09
C LEU A 83 15.67 -25.30 2.15
N GLU A 84 15.32 -26.57 2.35
CA GLU A 84 14.44 -26.95 3.44
C GLU A 84 15.15 -26.71 4.78
N VAL A 85 14.43 -26.12 5.73
CA VAL A 85 14.90 -26.02 7.10
C VAL A 85 14.92 -27.45 7.64
N LYS A 86 16.10 -27.96 8.00
CA LYS A 86 16.18 -29.22 8.73
C LYS A 86 15.44 -29.01 10.05
N ASP A 87 14.38 -29.76 10.27
CA ASP A 87 13.72 -29.82 11.57
C ASP A 87 14.77 -30.20 12.63
N VAL A 88 14.98 -29.32 13.61
CA VAL A 88 15.82 -29.53 14.79
C VAL A 88 14.91 -29.85 15.97
#